data_AF-A0A919GS08-F1
#
_entry.id   AF-A0A919GS08-F1
#
_cell.length_a   1.000
_cell.length_b   1.000
_cell.length_c   1.000
_cell.angle_alpha   90.00
_cell.angle_beta   90.00
_cell.angle_gamma   90.00
#
_symmetry.space_group_name_H-M   'P 1'
#
loop_
_entity.id
_entity.type
_entity.pdbx_description
1 polymer ?
#
loop_
_entity_poly.entity_id
_entity_poly.type
_entity_poly.pdbx_seq_one_letter_code
_entity_poly.pdbx_strand_id
1 'polypeptide(L)' 'MFVLRYRNGEPEPLDLGLVREVLEPYAVAIGPDLRDGVLIRTADGHEAEVDVNEFCLDGSSPSWPSWWTASGRA' A
#
# COMPACT_ATOMS: atom_id res chain seq x y z
N MET A 1 4.52 -3.05 -4.08
CA MET A 1 5.06 -2.41 -2.84
C MET A 1 3.88 -2.06 -1.95
N PHE A 2 4.04 -2.07 -0.63
CA PHE A 2 2.99 -1.68 0.33
C PHE A 2 3.47 -0.49 1.17
N VAL A 3 2.57 0.43 1.50
CA VAL A 3 2.86 1.61 2.34
C VAL A 3 1.96 1.56 3.57
N LEU A 4 2.55 1.70 4.76
CA LEU A 4 1.85 1.73 6.04
C LEU A 4 2.13 3.05 6.76
N ARG A 5 1.13 3.57 7.48
CA ARG A 5 1.28 4.73 8.34
C ARG A 5 1.35 4.31 9.79
N TYR A 6 2.34 4.85 10.49
CA TYR A 6 2.47 4.72 11.94
C TYR A 6 2.49 6.09 12.60
N ARG A 7 1.75 6.24 13.70
CA ARG A 7 1.82 7.41 14.59
C ARG A 7 2.07 6.93 16.01
N ASN A 8 3.17 7.39 16.60
CA ASN A 8 3.62 6.95 17.92
C ASN A 8 3.79 5.42 18.05
N GLY A 9 4.17 4.74 16.96
CA GLY A 9 4.33 3.29 16.93
C GLY A 9 3.04 2.52 16.65
N GLU A 10 1.88 3.18 16.67
CA GLU A 10 0.60 2.56 16.38
C GLU A 10 0.23 2.71 14.90
N PRO A 11 -0.34 1.67 14.27
CA PRO A 11 -0.82 1.73 12.89
C PRO A 11 -2.06 2.64 12.80
N GLU A 12 -2.07 3.55 11.82
CA GLU A 12 -3.20 4.44 11.53
C GLU A 12 -3.64 4.28 10.06
N PRO A 13 -4.90 4.59 9.72
CA PRO A 13 -5.33 4.71 8.33
C PRO A 13 -4.43 5.67 7.56
N LEU A 14 -3.98 5.21 6.41
CA LEU A 14 -3.29 6.03 5.43
C LEU A 14 -4.34 6.64 4.49
N ASP A 15 -4.41 7.97 4.46
CA ASP A 15 -5.33 8.68 3.58
C ASP A 15 -4.97 8.44 2.12
N LEU A 16 -5.85 7.73 1.40
CA LEU A 16 -5.69 7.42 -0.01
C LEU A 16 -5.63 8.68 -0.89
N GLY A 17 -6.31 9.76 -0.50
CA GLY A 17 -6.26 11.04 -1.18
C GLY A 17 -4.86 11.65 -1.14
N LEU A 18 -4.25 11.66 0.06
CA LEU A 18 -2.88 12.13 0.25
C LEU A 18 -1.86 11.27 -0.51
N VAL A 19 -2.04 9.94 -0.51
CA VAL A 19 -1.12 9.05 -1.26
C VAL A 19 -1.21 9.32 -2.75
N ARG A 20 -2.43 9.52 -3.28
CA ARG A 20 -2.62 9.90 -4.68
C ARG A 20 -1.96 11.24 -4.97
N GLU A 21 -2.16 12.25 -4.14
CA GLU A 21 -1.53 13.57 -4.30
C GLU A 21 0.00 13.49 -4.35
N VAL A 22 0.61 12.72 -3.44
CA VAL A 22 2.07 12.58 -3.37
C VAL A 22 2.64 11.78 -4.54
N LEU A 23 1.92 10.74 -4.99
CA LEU A 23 2.38 9.85 -6.06
C LEU A 23 1.99 10.33 -7.46
N GLU A 24 1.09 11.30 -7.59
CA GLU A 24 0.60 11.82 -8.87
C GLU A 24 1.71 12.19 -9.87
N PRO A 25 2.83 12.82 -9.47
CA PRO A 25 3.92 13.14 -10.39
C PRO A 25 4.61 11.92 -11.02
N TYR A 26 4.48 10.75 -10.38
CA TYR A 26 5.09 9.49 -10.81
C TYR A 26 4.05 8.51 -11.38
N ALA A 27 2.77 8.86 -11.35
CA ALA A 27 1.69 7.95 -11.68
C ALA A 27 1.63 7.67 -13.19
N VAL A 28 1.58 6.39 -13.53
CA VAL A 28 1.26 5.88 -14.86
C VAL A 28 -0.24 5.60 -14.97
N ALA A 29 -0.82 5.07 -13.90
CA ALA A 29 -2.25 4.82 -13.78
C ALA A 29 -2.70 4.90 -12.31
N ILE A 30 -3.92 5.40 -12.11
CA ILE A 30 -4.60 5.48 -10.81
C ILE A 30 -6.02 4.98 -11.05
N GLY A 31 -6.53 4.08 -10.21
CA GLY A 31 -7.93 3.70 -10.34
C GLY A 31 -8.34 2.39 -9.67
N PRO A 32 -9.65 2.07 -9.71
CA PRO A 32 -10.24 0.88 -9.09
C PRO A 32 -9.69 -0.44 -9.65
N ASP A 33 -9.22 -0.43 -10.91
CA ASP A 33 -8.59 -1.59 -11.54
C ASP A 33 -7.27 -2.00 -10.87
N LEU A 34 -6.69 -1.11 -10.05
CA LEU A 34 -5.48 -1.31 -9.24
C LEU A 34 -5.81 -1.50 -7.75
N ARG A 35 -7.03 -1.92 -7.40
CA ARG A 35 -7.50 -2.06 -6.00
C ARG A 35 -7.37 -0.75 -5.22
N ASP A 36 -7.73 0.36 -5.85
CA ASP A 36 -7.55 1.73 -5.34
C ASP A 36 -6.08 2.18 -5.17
N GLY A 37 -5.12 1.36 -5.58
CA GLY A 37 -3.69 1.63 -5.61
C GLY A 37 -3.23 2.52 -6.77
N VAL A 38 -1.91 2.67 -6.87
CA VAL A 38 -1.24 3.53 -7.87
C VAL A 38 -0.15 2.74 -8.57
N LEU A 39 -0.16 2.75 -9.91
CA LEU A 39 0.96 2.29 -10.71
C LEU A 39 1.89 3.49 -10.93
N ILE A 40 3.13 3.41 -10.45
CA ILE A 40 4.13 4.47 -10.64
C ILE A 40 5.22 4.05 -11.61
N ARG A 41 5.89 5.04 -12.20
CA ARG A 41 7.17 4.85 -12.90
C ARG A 41 8.31 5.38 -12.05
N THR A 42 9.30 4.54 -11.81
CA THR A 42 10.52 4.89 -11.10
C THR A 42 11.46 5.70 -12.00
N ALA A 43 12.43 6.39 -11.39
CA ALA A 43 13.36 7.26 -12.12
C ALA A 43 14.26 6.51 -13.12
N ASP A 44 14.49 5.22 -12.90
CA ASP A 44 15.21 4.31 -13.80
C ASP A 44 14.30 3.69 -14.88
N GLY A 45 13.02 4.07 -14.94
CA GLY A 45 12.08 3.71 -16.00
C GLY A 45 11.29 2.42 -15.76
N HIS A 46 11.43 1.79 -14.59
CA HIS A 46 10.63 0.62 -14.23
C HIS A 46 9.25 1.01 -13.71
N GLU A 47 8.30 0.07 -13.77
CA GLU A 47 6.95 0.26 -13.24
C GLU A 47 6.77 -0.51 -11.94
N ALA A 48 6.09 0.10 -10.97
CA ALA A 48 5.81 -0.52 -9.68
C ALA A 48 4.36 -0.26 -9.26
N GLU A 49 3.65 -1.32 -8.92
CA GLU A 49 2.33 -1.22 -8.30
C GLU A 49 2.49 -0.93 -6.80
N VAL A 50 1.84 0.15 -6.37
CA VAL A 50 1.75 0.58 -4.98
C VAL A 50 0.35 0.23 -4.49
N ASP A 51 0.28 -0.81 -3.67
CA ASP A 51 -0.93 -1.17 -2.95
C ASP A 51 -1.03 -0.30 -1.69
N VAL A 52 -2.06 0.52 -1.66
CA VAL A 52 -2.34 1.45 -0.56
C VAL A 52 -3.48 0.86 0.23
N ASN A 53 -3.12 0.12 1.28
CA ASN A 53 -4.13 -0.60 2.04
C ASN A 53 -4.64 0.25 3.20
N GLU A 54 -5.96 0.36 3.32
CA GLU A 54 -6.64 1.07 4.42
C GLU A 54 -6.67 0.24 5.72
N PHE A 55 -5.82 -0.78 5.87
CA PHE A 55 -5.82 -1.61 7.07
C PHE A 55 -5.34 -0.81 8.29
N CYS A 56 -6.32 -0.26 9.03
CA CYS A 56 -6.28 -0.27 10.48
C CYS A 56 -6.05 -1.72 10.91
N LEU A 57 -4.89 -2.00 11.52
CA LEU A 57 -4.74 -3.19 12.34
C LEU A 57 -5.59 -2.98 13.59
N ASP A 58 -6.90 -3.20 13.47
CA ASP A 58 -7.69 -3.46 14.67
C ASP A 58 -7.09 -4.70 15.33
N GLY A 59 -6.95 -4.69 16.66
CA GLY A 59 -6.27 -5.74 17.43
C GLY A 59 -6.90 -7.14 17.33
N SER A 60 -7.84 -7.38 16.42
CA SER A 60 -8.36 -8.69 16.06
C SER A 60 -7.59 -9.21 14.86
N SER A 61 -6.59 -10.05 15.15
CA SER A 61 -5.82 -10.87 14.21
C SER A 61 -6.44 -10.95 12.80
N PRO A 62 -5.92 -10.22 11.80
CA PRO A 62 -6.41 -10.38 10.45
C PRO A 62 -6.13 -11.82 10.04
N SER A 63 -7.12 -12.51 9.51
CA SER A 63 -6.87 -13.70 8.72
C SER A 63 -5.93 -13.28 7.61
N TRP A 64 -4.65 -13.55 7.81
CA TRP A 64 -3.60 -13.10 6.91
C TRP A 64 -3.93 -13.55 5.48
N PRO A 65 -3.61 -12.75 4.46
CA PRO A 65 -3.62 -13.23 3.09
C PRO A 65 -2.80 -14.54 3.03
N SER A 66 -3.31 -15.55 2.34
CA SER A 66 -2.71 -16.89 2.30
C SER A 66 -1.24 -16.93 1.84
N TRP A 67 -0.76 -15.86 1.20
CA TRP A 67 0.64 -15.68 0.78
C TRP A 67 1.57 -15.15 1.89
N TRP A 68 1.03 -14.62 3.00
CA TRP A 68 1.81 -14.16 4.15
C TRP A 68 2.33 -15.31 5.02
N THR A 69 1.56 -16.40 5.13
CA THR A 69 1.98 -17.59 5.88
C THR A 69 3.17 -18.30 5.23
N ALA A 70 3.42 -18.05 3.94
CA ALA A 70 4.50 -18.67 3.19
C ALA A 70 5.87 -17.95 3.35
N SER A 71 5.90 -16.69 3.78
CA SER A 71 7.12 -15.87 3.83
C SER A 71 7.71 -15.66 5.23
N GLY A 72 7.09 -16.23 6.29
CA GLY A 72 7.39 -15.88 7.68
C GLY A 72 7.74 -17.03 8.64
N ARG A 73 8.14 -18.21 8.15
CA ARG A 73 8.70 -19.27 9.00
C ARG A 73 10.17 -19.53 8.64
N ALA A 74 11.05 -18.75 9.27
CA ALA A 74 12.41 -19.13 9.61
C ALA A 74 12.62 -18.79 11.10
#